data_AF-A0A0F9TCK7-F1
#
_entry.id   AF-A0A0F9TCK7-F1
#
_cell.length_a   1.000
_cell.length_b   1.000
_cell.length_c   1.000
_cell.angle_alpha   90.00
_cell.angle_beta   90.00
_cell.angle_gamma   90.00
#
_symmetry.space_group_name_H-M   'P 1'
#
loop_
_entity.id
_entity.type
_entity.pdbx_description
1 polymer ?
#
loop_
_entity_poly.entity_id
_entity_poly.type
_entity_poly.pdbx_seq_one_letter_code
_entity_poly.pdbx_strand_id
1 'polypeptide(L)'
;MVTFCAACDQTEARLDAVGADRGARAAERTLPALPEDCRALSRAGVQEGDRLNVALLKIDRALTRQNMRTTRCAEWFDQLRAGLQGSPPEGAQ
;
A
#
# COMPACT_ATOMS: atom_id res chain seq x y z
N MET A 1 -57.46 -10.70 -7.98
CA MET A 1 -56.17 -10.65 -8.68
C MET A 1 -55.11 -10.37 -7.63
N VAL A 2 -54.41 -11.41 -7.18
CA VAL A 2 -53.38 -11.29 -6.13
C VAL A 2 -52.06 -11.09 -6.84
N THR A 3 -51.63 -9.84 -6.96
CA THR A 3 -50.28 -9.52 -7.43
C THR A 3 -49.34 -9.83 -6.26
N PHE A 4 -48.70 -11.01 -6.29
CA PHE A 4 -47.73 -11.41 -5.29
C PHE A 4 -46.48 -10.53 -5.38
N CYS A 5 -46.05 -9.98 -4.24
CA CYS A 5 -44.77 -9.29 -4.03
C CYS A 5 -43.57 -10.26 -4.12
N ALA A 6 -43.42 -11.00 -5.21
CA ALA A 6 -42.26 -11.86 -5.47
C ALA A 6 -40.96 -11.07 -5.72
N ALA A 7 -41.06 -9.73 -5.84
CA ALA A 7 -39.92 -8.86 -6.12
C ALA A 7 -39.00 -8.62 -4.90
N CYS A 8 -39.50 -8.74 -3.65
CA CYS A 8 -38.66 -8.48 -2.48
C CYS A 8 -37.62 -9.59 -2.26
N ASP A 9 -38.02 -10.86 -2.38
CA ASP A 9 -37.12 -12.01 -2.21
C ASP A 9 -36.01 -12.06 -3.28
N GLN A 10 -36.35 -11.74 -4.52
CA GLN A 10 -35.36 -11.61 -5.60
C GLN A 10 -34.42 -10.40 -5.42
N THR A 11 -34.88 -9.35 -4.72
CA THR A 11 -34.05 -8.19 -4.42
C THR A 11 -33.02 -8.51 -3.35
N GLU A 12 -33.43 -9.17 -2.26
CA GLU A 12 -32.52 -9.61 -1.19
C GLU A 12 -31.46 -10.58 -1.72
N ALA A 13 -31.87 -11.62 -2.45
CA ALA A 13 -30.93 -12.58 -3.04
C ALA A 13 -29.93 -11.92 -4.01
N ARG A 14 -30.37 -10.90 -4.77
CA ARG A 14 -29.49 -10.12 -5.65
C ARG A 14 -28.53 -9.23 -4.84
N LEU A 15 -28.98 -8.62 -3.75
CA LEU A 15 -28.14 -7.80 -2.88
C LEU A 15 -27.07 -8.65 -2.18
N ASP A 16 -27.42 -9.85 -1.72
CA ASP A 16 -26.46 -10.81 -1.15
C ASP A 16 -25.43 -11.26 -2.17
N ALA A 17 -25.85 -11.60 -3.39
CA ALA A 17 -24.94 -11.99 -4.46
C ALA A 17 -23.97 -10.86 -4.85
N VAL A 18 -24.47 -9.62 -4.96
CA VAL A 18 -23.64 -8.44 -5.24
C VAL A 18 -22.72 -8.10 -4.06
N GLY A 19 -23.21 -8.26 -2.82
CA GLY A 19 -22.42 -8.08 -1.60
C GLY A 19 -21.29 -9.09 -1.50
N ALA A 20 -21.55 -10.36 -1.82
CA ALA A 20 -20.57 -11.43 -1.83
C ALA A 20 -19.52 -11.23 -2.94
N ASP A 21 -19.91 -10.86 -4.15
CA ASP A 21 -18.97 -10.55 -5.25
C ASP A 21 -18.09 -9.33 -4.91
N ARG A 22 -18.67 -8.26 -4.36
CA ARG A 22 -17.90 -7.09 -3.89
C ARG A 22 -16.95 -7.44 -2.75
N GLY A 23 -17.40 -8.27 -1.81
CA GLY A 23 -16.58 -8.78 -0.70
C GLY A 23 -15.41 -9.62 -1.19
N ALA A 24 -15.64 -10.52 -2.14
CA ALA A 24 -14.61 -11.35 -2.76
C ALA A 24 -13.58 -10.51 -3.52
N ARG A 25 -14.01 -9.57 -4.37
CA ARG A 25 -13.10 -8.66 -5.09
C ARG A 25 -12.30 -7.75 -4.17
N ALA A 26 -12.88 -7.33 -3.05
CA ALA A 26 -12.16 -6.56 -2.02
C ALA A 26 -11.11 -7.42 -1.30
N ALA A 27 -11.42 -8.70 -1.04
CA ALA A 27 -10.52 -9.66 -0.41
C ALA A 27 -9.37 -10.13 -1.34
N GLU A 28 -9.59 -10.13 -2.66
CA GLU A 28 -8.60 -10.55 -3.68
C GLU A 28 -7.48 -9.54 -3.95
N ARG A 29 -7.41 -8.44 -3.20
CA ARG A 29 -6.36 -7.42 -3.35
C ARG A 29 -4.99 -7.98 -2.98
N THR A 30 -4.29 -8.50 -3.98
CA THR A 30 -2.90 -8.90 -3.86
C THR A 30 -2.04 -7.66 -3.72
N LEU A 31 -1.40 -7.48 -2.57
CA LEU A 31 -0.46 -6.38 -2.37
C LEU A 31 0.79 -6.59 -3.23
N PRO A 32 1.30 -5.53 -3.89
CA PRO A 32 2.57 -5.64 -4.57
C PRO A 32 3.69 -5.94 -3.56
N ALA A 33 4.73 -6.63 -4.03
CA ALA A 33 5.92 -6.84 -3.23
C ALA A 33 6.56 -5.48 -2.87
N LEU A 34 7.12 -5.41 -1.66
CA LEU A 34 7.92 -4.25 -1.25
C LEU A 34 9.11 -4.08 -2.20
N PRO A 35 9.38 -2.88 -2.74
CA PRO A 35 10.53 -2.64 -3.60
C PRO A 35 11.84 -3.04 -2.91
N GLU A 36 12.76 -3.66 -3.66
CA GLU A 36 14.04 -4.13 -3.11
C GLU A 36 14.85 -2.99 -2.47
N ASP A 37 14.85 -1.79 -3.08
CA ASP A 37 15.50 -0.59 -2.51
C ASP A 37 15.05 -0.36 -1.07
N CYS A 38 13.75 -0.49 -0.77
CA CYS A 38 13.20 -0.27 0.56
C CYS A 38 13.65 -1.29 1.62
N ARG A 39 14.23 -2.42 1.20
CA ARG A 39 14.87 -3.39 2.11
C ARG A 39 16.37 -3.16 2.28
N ALA A 40 16.97 -2.31 1.46
CA ALA A 40 18.40 -2.09 1.47
C ALA A 40 18.86 -1.37 2.75
N LEU A 41 20.02 -1.77 3.26
CA LEU A 41 20.67 -1.16 4.40
C LEU A 41 21.74 -0.17 3.94
N SER A 42 21.90 0.94 4.69
CA SER A 42 22.98 1.90 4.48
C SER A 42 24.11 1.66 5.47
N ARG A 43 25.35 1.76 5.00
CA ARG A 43 26.55 1.80 5.83
C ARG A 43 27.35 3.08 5.57
N ALA A 44 27.91 3.64 6.64
CA ALA A 44 28.77 4.83 6.56
C ALA A 44 30.15 4.52 5.96
N GLY A 45 30.66 3.30 6.15
CA GLY A 45 32.01 2.92 5.67
C GLY A 45 33.13 3.61 6.47
N VAL A 46 32.87 3.94 7.73
CA VAL A 46 33.90 4.38 8.68
C VAL A 46 34.87 3.21 8.90
N GLN A 47 36.16 3.51 8.88
CA GLN A 47 37.24 2.55 9.10
C GLN A 47 38.08 2.97 10.31
N GLU A 48 38.77 2.01 10.91
CA GLU A 48 39.76 2.30 11.94
C GLU A 48 40.88 3.19 11.36
N GLY A 49 41.30 4.19 12.14
CA GLY A 49 42.27 5.20 11.70
C GLY A 49 41.67 6.37 10.91
N ASP A 50 40.37 6.36 10.57
CA ASP A 50 39.72 7.55 10.03
C ASP A 50 39.84 8.72 11.02
N ARG A 51 40.25 9.89 10.53
CA ARG A 51 40.12 11.11 11.32
C ARG A 51 38.64 11.34 11.67
N LEU A 52 38.38 11.84 12.87
CA LEU A 52 37.00 12.05 13.36
C LEU A 52 36.13 12.87 12.40
N ASN A 53 36.68 13.92 11.79
CA ASN A 53 35.95 14.75 10.82
C ASN A 53 35.62 13.98 9.54
N VAL A 54 36.50 13.08 9.09
CA VAL A 54 36.24 12.21 7.93
C VAL A 54 35.16 11.17 8.27
N ALA A 55 35.24 10.57 9.45
CA ALA A 55 34.22 9.64 9.95
C ALA A 55 32.84 10.31 10.01
N LEU A 56 32.76 11.55 10.53
CA LEU A 56 31.51 12.31 10.58
C LEU A 56 30.93 12.56 9.18
N LEU A 57 31.76 13.00 8.22
CA LEU A 57 31.31 13.22 6.84
C LEU A 57 30.83 11.92 6.15
N LYS A 58 31.44 10.78 6.48
CA LYS A 58 31.01 9.46 5.98
C LYS A 58 29.63 9.08 6.54
N ILE A 59 29.43 9.30 7.84
CA ILE A 59 28.16 9.05 8.52
C ILE A 59 27.06 9.94 7.94
N ASP A 60 27.31 11.25 7.82
CA ASP A 60 26.34 12.20 7.30
C ASP A 60 25.87 11.82 5.88
N ARG A 61 26.81 11.51 4.98
CA ARG A 61 26.47 11.05 3.62
C ARG A 61 25.62 9.78 3.63
N ALA A 62 25.90 8.83 4.52
CA ALA A 62 25.11 7.61 4.62
C ALA A 62 23.71 7.87 5.19
N LEU A 63 23.61 8.80 6.15
CA LEU A 63 22.34 9.25 6.69
C LEU A 63 21.51 9.96 5.61
N THR A 64 22.10 10.84 4.81
CA THR A 64 21.41 11.47 3.67
C THR A 64 20.86 10.42 2.72
N ARG A 65 21.66 9.42 2.33
CA ARG A 65 21.20 8.33 1.46
C ARG A 65 20.05 7.53 2.08
N GLN A 66 20.15 7.20 3.36
CA GLN A 66 19.09 6.49 4.08
C GLN A 66 17.81 7.33 4.14
N ASN A 67 17.90 8.61 4.47
CA ASN A 67 16.74 9.49 4.57
C ASN A 67 16.04 9.66 3.22
N MET A 68 16.80 9.88 2.13
CA MET A 68 16.24 9.92 0.78
C MET A 68 15.50 8.63 0.42
N ARG A 69 16.05 7.47 0.80
CA ARG A 69 15.37 6.19 0.59
C ARG A 69 14.09 6.09 1.44
N THR A 70 14.17 6.43 2.72
CA THR A 70 13.00 6.40 3.62
C THR A 70 11.86 7.25 3.05
N THR A 71 12.15 8.45 2.57
CA THR A 71 11.15 9.33 1.93
C THR A 71 10.51 8.68 0.71
N ARG A 72 11.30 8.17 -0.24
CA ARG A 72 10.75 7.50 -1.44
C ARG A 72 9.91 6.26 -1.10
N CYS A 73 10.33 5.49 -0.10
CA CYS A 73 9.60 4.29 0.34
C CYS A 73 8.29 4.64 1.06
N ALA A 74 8.26 5.75 1.81
CA ALA A 74 7.03 6.27 2.39
C ALA A 74 6.06 6.76 1.30
N GLU A 75 6.55 7.51 0.31
CA GLU A 75 5.74 7.97 -0.83
C GLU A 75 5.14 6.81 -1.62
N TRP A 76 5.92 5.76 -1.88
CA TRP A 76 5.43 4.53 -2.51
C TRP A 76 4.29 3.89 -1.70
N PHE A 77 4.45 3.79 -0.38
CA PHE A 77 3.42 3.21 0.49
C PHE A 77 2.15 4.07 0.52
N ASP A 78 2.28 5.39 0.56
CA ASP A 78 1.14 6.30 0.51
C ASP A 78 0.37 6.20 -0.80
N GLN A 79 1.07 6.03 -1.93
CA GLN A 79 0.44 5.77 -3.23
C GLN A 79 -0.30 4.42 -3.25
N LEU A 80 0.32 3.36 -2.72
CA LEU A 80 -0.32 2.05 -2.59
C LEU A 80 -1.59 2.16 -1.74
N ARG A 81 -1.49 2.80 -0.57
CA ARG A 81 -2.61 3.04 0.34
C ARG A 81 -3.74 3.85 -0.31
N ALA A 82 -3.39 4.90 -1.06
CA ALA A 82 -4.37 5.72 -1.79
C ALA A 82 -5.11 4.89 -2.85
N GLY A 83 -4.43 4.02 -3.60
CA GLY A 83 -5.06 3.11 -4.56
C GLY A 83 -6.03 2.12 -3.91
N LEU A 84 -5.69 1.62 -2.71
CA LEU A 84 -6.57 0.75 -1.93
C LEU A 84 -7.80 1.49 -1.37
N GLN A 85 -7.66 2.76 -1.01
CA GLN A 85 -8.77 3.58 -0.48
C GLN A 85 -9.64 4.19 -1.58
N GLY A 86 -9.06 4.51 -2.74
CA GLY A 86 -9.70 5.22 -3.85
C GLY A 86 -10.44 4.33 -4.86
N SER A 87 -10.71 3.06 -4.53
CA SER A 87 -11.59 2.22 -5.35
C SER A 87 -13.01 2.22 -4.77
N PRO A 88 -13.90 3.14 -5.19
CA PRO A 88 -15.33 2.98 -4.95
C PRO A 88 -15.82 1.74 -5.74
N PRO A 89 -16.89 1.06 -5.31
CA PRO A 89 -17.50 0.03 -6.13
C PRO A 89 -17.97 0.66 -7.45
N GLU A 90 -17.43 0.17 -8.57
CA GLU A 90 -17.95 0.46 -9.90
C GLU A 90 -19.47 0.22 -9.91
N GLY A 91 -20.26 1.27 -10.16
CA GLY A 91 -21.72 1.19 -10.28
C GLY A 91 -22.56 1.98 -9.27
N ALA A 92 -22.03 2.99 -8.59
CA ALA A 92 -22.87 4.01 -7.93
C ALA A 92 -23.26 5.12 -8.93
N GLN A 93 -24.20 4.80 -9.83
CA GLN A 93 -25.05 5.76 -10.55
C GLN A 93 -26.49 5.24 -10.47
#